data_AF-A0A0M4CFJ4-F1
#
_entry.id   AF-A0A0M4CFJ4-F1
#
_cell.length_a   1.000
_cell.length_b   1.000
_cell.length_c   1.000
_cell.angle_alpha   90.00
_cell.angle_beta   90.00
_cell.angle_gamma   90.00
#
_symmetry.space_group_name_H-M   'P 1'
#
loop_
_entity.id
_entity.type
_entity.pdbx_description
1 polymer ?
#
loop_
_entity_poly.entity_id
_entity_poly.type
_entity_poly.pdbx_seq_one_letter_code
_entity_poly.pdbx_strand_id
1 'polypeptide(L)'
;MKVSPGIELIEDKTVHFTDGSSQEYDSIIWATGFHTSLPFIGKDLLRWEDGVPVRYAGGILPEGVEKLFFVGQSHRRVPWNPIDDSPAAKV
;
A
#
# COMPACT_ATOMS: atom_id res chain seq x y z
N MET A 1 17.04 -16.32 14.14
CA MET A 1 16.19 -15.14 13.89
C MET A 1 15.17 -15.06 15.01
N LYS A 2 15.18 -13.98 15.81
CA LYS A 2 14.21 -13.78 16.90
C LYS A 2 13.09 -12.91 16.35
N VAL A 3 11.86 -13.40 16.42
CA VAL A 3 10.66 -12.61 16.10
C VAL A 3 10.19 -12.00 17.40
N SER A 4 10.02 -10.68 17.43
CA SER A 4 9.44 -9.95 18.56
C SER A 4 7.99 -9.57 18.22
N PRO A 5 7.11 -9.42 19.23
CA PRO A 5 5.75 -8.94 19.00
C PRO A 5 5.75 -7.43 18.65
N GLY A 6 4.57 -6.82 18.60
CA GLY A 6 4.42 -5.40 18.27
C GLY A 6 5.23 -4.50 19.21
N ILE A 7 5.62 -3.32 18.70
CA ILE A 7 6.27 -2.29 19.50
C ILE A 7 5.19 -1.52 20.27
N GLU A 8 5.36 -1.39 21.58
CA GLU A 8 4.50 -0.58 22.45
C GLU A 8 5.06 0.84 22.61
N LEU A 9 6.36 0.97 22.88
CA LEU A 9 7.04 2.24 23.10
C LEU A 9 8.51 2.15 22.66
N ILE A 10 9.06 3.27 22.20
CA ILE A 10 10.50 3.44 22.01
C ILE A 10 10.94 4.58 22.92
N GLU A 11 11.83 4.29 23.86
CA GLU A 11 12.41 5.26 24.79
C GLU A 11 13.94 5.23 24.67
N ASP A 12 14.51 6.34 24.20
CA ASP A 12 15.93 6.45 23.82
C ASP A 12 16.35 5.33 22.84
N LYS A 13 17.18 4.38 23.29
CA LYS A 13 17.60 3.20 22.50
C LYS A 13 16.81 1.94 22.78
N THR A 14 15.92 1.97 23.77
CA THR A 14 15.18 0.80 24.24
C THR A 14 13.83 0.71 23.53
N VAL A 15 13.57 -0.42 22.91
CA VAL A 15 12.26 -0.77 22.34
C VAL A 15 11.53 -1.66 23.36
N HIS A 16 10.36 -1.21 23.80
CA HIS A 16 9.43 -1.96 24.64
C HIS A 16 8.40 -2.64 23.73
N PHE A 17 8.23 -3.95 23.88
CA PHE A 17 7.30 -4.76 23.10
C PHE A 17 6.02 -5.03 23.89
N THR A 18 4.94 -5.31 23.17
CA THR A 18 3.59 -5.52 23.75
C THR A 18 3.47 -6.74 24.68
N ASP A 19 4.49 -7.60 24.76
CA ASP A 19 4.54 -8.73 25.70
C ASP A 19 5.28 -8.38 27.01
N GLY A 20 5.68 -7.11 27.18
CA GLY A 20 6.44 -6.61 28.33
C GLY A 20 7.95 -6.82 28.21
N SER A 21 8.44 -7.48 27.16
CA SER A 21 9.89 -7.59 26.91
C SER A 21 10.45 -6.27 26.37
N SER A 22 11.75 -6.05 26.57
CA SER A 22 12.45 -4.88 26.02
C SER A 22 13.86 -5.22 25.58
N GLN A 23 14.40 -4.45 24.63
CA GLN A 23 15.75 -4.62 24.13
C GLN A 23 16.29 -3.32 23.52
N GLU A 24 17.60 -3.10 23.62
CA GLU A 24 18.28 -1.97 22.97
C GLU A 24 18.59 -2.24 21.49
N TYR A 25 18.46 -1.21 20.66
CA TYR A 25 18.77 -1.24 19.23
C TYR A 25 19.53 0.02 18.80
N ASP A 26 20.54 -0.14 17.95
CA ASP A 26 21.28 0.99 17.37
C ASP A 26 20.55 1.63 16.17
N SER A 27 19.59 0.91 15.57
CA SER A 27 18.89 1.36 14.37
C SER A 27 17.52 0.70 14.24
N ILE A 28 16.55 1.44 13.70
CA ILE A 28 15.19 0.96 13.43
C ILE A 28 14.88 1.23 11.96
N ILE A 29 14.40 0.22 11.24
CA ILE A 29 13.99 0.33 9.83
C ILE A 29 12.47 0.14 9.76
N TRP A 30 11.75 1.20 9.41
CA TRP A 30 10.31 1.15 9.21
C TRP A 30 9.97 0.54 7.85
N ALA A 31 9.71 -0.76 7.83
CA ALA A 31 9.23 -1.49 6.66
C ALA A 31 7.70 -1.63 6.64
N THR A 32 6.97 -0.58 7.03
CA THR A 32 5.51 -0.59 7.25
C THR A 32 4.67 -0.34 5.99
N GLY A 33 5.28 -0.37 4.80
CA GLY A 33 4.59 -0.16 3.53
C GLY A 33 4.43 1.31 3.14
N PHE A 34 3.46 1.59 2.25
CA PHE A 34 3.24 2.90 1.64
C PHE A 34 1.75 3.27 1.61
N HIS A 35 1.45 4.58 1.62
CA HIS A 35 0.12 5.11 1.32
C HIS A 35 0.05 5.63 -0.12
N THR A 36 -1.13 5.50 -0.75
CA THR A 36 -1.35 5.99 -2.11
C THR A 36 -1.69 7.47 -2.10
N SER A 37 -1.10 8.25 -3.00
CA SER A 37 -1.41 9.68 -3.19
C SER A 37 -1.43 10.04 -4.67
N LEU A 38 -2.46 10.79 -5.10
CA LEU A 38 -2.67 11.22 -6.49
C LEU A 38 -2.95 12.73 -6.54
N PRO A 39 -1.97 13.60 -6.19
CA PRO A 39 -2.21 15.03 -5.95
C PRO A 39 -2.58 15.82 -7.21
N PHE A 40 -2.42 15.22 -8.39
CA PHE A 40 -2.77 15.78 -9.69
C PHE A 40 -4.23 15.50 -10.11
N ILE A 41 -4.96 14.66 -9.36
CA ILE A 41 -6.39 14.40 -9.58
C ILE A 41 -7.19 15.15 -8.51
N GLY A 42 -8.22 15.88 -8.94
CA GLY A 42 -9.16 16.52 -8.01
C GLY A 42 -9.77 15.48 -7.07
N LYS A 43 -9.73 15.72 -5.75
CA LYS A 43 -10.12 14.72 -4.75
C LYS A 43 -11.54 14.21 -4.93
N ASP A 44 -12.44 15.08 -5.39
CA ASP A 44 -13.86 14.80 -5.60
C ASP A 44 -14.15 14.05 -6.92
N LEU A 45 -13.14 13.88 -7.79
CA LEU A 45 -13.29 13.11 -9.03
C LEU A 45 -13.29 11.61 -8.75
N LEU A 46 -12.67 11.16 -7.67
CA LEU A 46 -12.56 9.74 -7.34
C LEU A 46 -13.31 9.48 -6.03
N ARG A 47 -14.04 8.36 -5.98
CA ARG A 47 -14.49 7.82 -4.71
C ARG A 47 -13.33 7.08 -4.04
N TRP A 48 -13.12 7.34 -2.75
CA TRP A 48 -12.05 6.74 -1.95
C TRP A 48 -12.63 5.83 -0.86
N GLU A 49 -11.96 4.72 -0.61
CA GLU A 49 -12.26 3.76 0.47
C GLU A 49 -10.93 3.22 1.00
N ASP A 50 -10.74 3.19 2.32
CA ASP A 50 -9.50 2.75 2.98
C ASP A 50 -8.20 3.34 2.40
N GLY A 51 -8.23 4.62 2.00
CA GLY A 51 -7.06 5.34 1.47
C GLY A 51 -6.66 4.97 0.04
N VAL A 52 -7.51 4.23 -0.68
CA VAL A 52 -7.33 3.92 -2.11
C VAL A 52 -8.58 4.29 -2.92
N PRO A 53 -8.44 4.66 -4.20
CA PRO A 53 -9.62 4.93 -5.02
C PRO A 53 -10.37 3.63 -5.29
N VAL A 54 -11.70 3.67 -5.30
CA VAL A 54 -12.54 2.50 -5.65
C VAL A 54 -12.38 2.21 -7.14
N ARG A 55 -12.11 0.95 -7.49
CA ARG A 55 -11.81 0.51 -8.87
C ARG A 55 -12.42 -0.83 -9.21
N TYR A 56 -12.79 -1.00 -10.48
CA TYR A 56 -13.33 -2.23 -11.08
C TYR A 56 -12.41 -2.76 -12.19
N ALA A 57 -12.85 -3.83 -12.88
CA ALA A 57 -12.11 -4.43 -13.99
C ALA A 57 -10.65 -4.74 -13.63
N GLY A 58 -10.45 -5.43 -12.51
CA GLY A 58 -9.12 -5.75 -12.00
C GLY A 58 -8.36 -4.56 -11.39
N GLY A 59 -9.02 -3.43 -11.13
CA GLY A 59 -8.37 -2.26 -10.51
C GLY A 59 -7.86 -1.22 -11.50
N ILE A 60 -8.31 -1.28 -12.76
CA ILE A 60 -7.93 -0.33 -13.81
C ILE A 60 -8.94 0.83 -13.88
N LEU A 61 -10.23 0.53 -13.83
CA LEU A 61 -11.28 1.53 -14.04
C LEU A 61 -11.74 2.12 -12.72
N PRO A 62 -11.61 3.44 -12.49
CA PRO A 62 -12.24 4.09 -11.35
C PRO A 62 -13.76 4.11 -11.45
N GLU A 63 -14.43 4.14 -10.30
CA GLU A 63 -15.86 4.37 -10.25
C GLU A 63 -16.20 5.80 -10.72
N GLY A 64 -17.14 5.92 -11.66
CA GLY A 64 -17.76 7.21 -12.03
C GLY A 64 -16.95 8.13 -12.94
N VAL A 65 -15.73 7.75 -13.35
CA VAL A 65 -14.89 8.57 -14.23
C VAL A 65 -14.56 7.81 -15.51
N GLU A 66 -15.19 8.23 -16.61
CA GLU A 66 -14.86 7.71 -17.94
C GLU A 66 -13.51 8.23 -18.43
N LYS A 67 -12.82 7.43 -19.25
CA LYS A 67 -11.54 7.78 -19.91
C LYS A 67 -10.35 8.00 -18.95
N LEU A 68 -10.48 7.62 -17.67
CA LEU A 68 -9.39 7.55 -16.71
C LEU A 68 -9.04 6.08 -16.44
N PHE A 69 -7.76 5.74 -16.47
CA PHE A 69 -7.27 4.37 -16.28
C PHE A 69 -6.10 4.35 -15.30
N PHE A 70 -6.11 3.39 -14.38
CA PHE A 70 -5.01 3.12 -13.46
C PHE A 70 -4.11 2.00 -14.00
N VAL A 71 -2.86 2.34 -14.27
CA VAL A 71 -1.80 1.39 -14.67
C VAL A 71 -0.76 1.34 -13.55
N GLY A 72 -0.25 0.16 -13.22
CA GLY A 72 0.74 -0.02 -12.13
C GLY A 72 0.15 -0.05 -10.71
N GLN A 73 -1.04 0.51 -10.49
CA GLN A 73 -1.64 0.65 -9.16
C GLN A 73 -2.42 -0.61 -8.71
N SER A 74 -1.80 -1.77 -8.81
CA SER A 74 -2.36 -3.03 -8.29
C SER A 74 -1.25 -3.95 -7.79
N HIS A 75 -1.36 -4.42 -6.55
CA HIS A 75 -0.51 -5.48 -6.03
C HIS A 75 -1.17 -6.83 -6.31
N ARG A 76 -0.82 -7.45 -7.43
CA ARG A 76 -1.31 -8.79 -7.77
C ARG A 76 -0.31 -9.84 -7.28
N ARG A 77 -0.81 -10.97 -6.82
CA ARG A 77 0.00 -12.14 -6.40
C ARG A 77 0.68 -12.89 -7.56
N VAL A 78 0.47 -12.43 -8.80
CA VAL A 78 1.06 -12.99 -10.02
C VAL A 78 2.04 -11.98 -10.62
N PRO A 79 3.07 -12.45 -11.37
CA PRO A 79 3.99 -11.55 -12.06
C PRO A 79 3.23 -10.52 -12.90
N TRP A 80 3.79 -9.32 -13.01
CA TRP A 80 3.14 -8.20 -13.69
C TRP A 80 3.10 -8.40 -15.22
N ASN A 81 4.18 -8.94 -15.81
CA ASN A 81 4.37 -9.08 -17.26
C ASN A 81 3.22 -9.77 -18.02
N PRO A 82 2.67 -10.93 -17.59
CA PRO A 82 1.68 -11.66 -18.39
C PRO A 82 0.34 -10.94 -18.55
N ILE A 83 0.04 -9.94 -17.72
CA ILE A 83 -1.29 -9.31 -17.65
C ILE A 83 -1.33 -7.98 -18.39
N ASP A 84 -0.30 -7.16 -18.30
CA ASP A 84 -0.24 -5.88 -19.03
C ASP A 84 -0.11 -6.08 -20.55
N ASP A 85 0.53 -7.18 -20.95
CA ASP A 85 0.58 -7.59 -22.36
C ASP A 85 -0.71 -8.24 -22.86
N SER A 86 -1.70 -8.47 -21.98
CA SER A 86 -2.97 -9.10 -22.37
C SER A 86 -3.80 -8.16 -23.24
N PRO A 87 -4.59 -8.69 -24.19
CA PRO A 87 -5.48 -7.87 -25.01
C PRO A 87 -6.50 -7.05 -24.20
N ALA A 88 -6.81 -7.47 -22.97
CA ALA A 88 -7.74 -6.78 -22.08
C ALA A 88 -7.12 -5.56 -21.38
N ALA A 89 -5.79 -5.44 -21.34
CA ALA A 89 -5.07 -4.27 -20.84
C ALA A 89 -4.80 -3.22 -21.95
N LYS A 90 -4.95 -3.62 -23.21
CA LYS A 90 -4.80 -2.76 -24.40
C LYS A 90 -6.18 -2.30 -24.89
N VAL A 91 -6.83 -1.43 -24.12
CA VAL A 91 -8.05 -0.72 -24.53
C VAL A 91 -7.76 0.76 -24.67
#